data_AF-A0A7Y5C2U8-F1
#
_entry.id   AF-A0A7Y5C2U8-F1
#
_cell.length_a   1.000
_cell.length_b   1.000
_cell.length_c   1.000
_cell.angle_alpha   90.00
_cell.angle_beta   90.00
_cell.angle_gamma   90.00
#
_symmetry.space_group_name_H-M   'P 1'
#
loop_
_entity.id
_entity.type
_entity.pdbx_description
1 polymer ?
#
loop_
_entity_poly.entity_id
_entity_poly.type
_entity_poly.pdbx_seq_one_letter_code
_entity_poly.pdbx_strand_id
1 'polypeptide(L)' 'MKKSRLEYAKFILAKVSFDIKLFRKELTKALKNLIEEEKKELVDWVRQNYEQQYKYMLNYSEV' A
#
# COMPACT_ATOMS: atom_id res chain seq x y z
N MET A 1 2.23 11.24 19.92
CA MET A 1 2.91 11.10 18.61
C MET A 1 1.96 11.51 17.51
N LYS A 2 2.31 12.47 16.66
CA LYS A 2 1.53 12.77 15.46
C LYS A 2 1.74 11.62 14.47
N LYS A 3 0.68 10.89 14.10
CA LYS A 3 0.76 9.92 13.00
C LYS A 3 1.02 10.69 11.70
N SER A 4 2.09 10.35 10.99
CA SER A 4 2.29 10.88 9.63
C SER A 4 1.25 10.27 8.67
N ARG A 5 1.03 10.91 7.52
CA ARG A 5 0.14 10.35 6.48
C ARG A 5 0.63 8.97 6.05
N LEU A 6 1.95 8.78 5.96
CA LEU A 6 2.56 7.50 5.69
C LEU A 6 2.28 6.43 6.75
N GLU A 7 2.46 6.75 8.04
CA GLU A 7 2.17 5.80 9.13
C GLU A 7 0.68 5.42 9.18
N TYR A 8 -0.19 6.39 8.91
CA TYR A 8 -1.62 6.14 8.79
C TYR A 8 -1.92 5.19 7.62
N ALA A 9 -1.30 5.43 6.45
CA ALA A 9 -1.43 4.53 5.29
C ALA A 9 -0.96 3.10 5.60
N LYS A 10 0.23 2.94 6.21
CA LYS A 10 0.77 1.63 6.62
C LYS A 10 -0.18 0.92 7.59
N PHE A 11 -0.75 1.65 8.56
CA PHE A 11 -1.73 1.09 9.50
C PHE A 11 -3.01 0.60 8.82
N ILE A 12 -3.59 1.40 7.92
CA ILE A 12 -4.79 1.00 7.18
C ILE A 12 -4.50 -0.21 6.30
N LEU A 13 -3.39 -0.20 5.56
CA LEU A 13 -2.99 -1.33 4.70
C LEU A 13 -2.81 -2.62 5.50
N ALA A 14 -2.16 -2.56 6.66
CA ALA A 14 -2.04 -3.72 7.54
C ALA A 14 -3.42 -4.24 7.99
N LYS A 15 -4.35 -3.34 8.33
CA LYS A 15 -5.72 -3.71 8.71
C LYS A 15 -6.51 -4.37 7.60
N VAL A 16 -6.31 -3.98 6.33
CA VAL A 16 -7.06 -4.53 5.19
C VAL A 16 -6.29 -5.61 4.42
N SER A 17 -5.12 -6.04 4.92
CA SER A 17 -4.23 -7.02 4.26
C SER A 17 -4.82 -8.41 4.04
N PHE A 18 -5.93 -8.72 4.71
CA PHE A 18 -6.68 -9.96 4.55
C PHE A 18 -7.50 -10.02 3.26
N ASP A 19 -7.82 -8.88 2.63
CA ASP A 19 -8.59 -8.81 1.38
C ASP A 19 -7.78 -8.08 0.30
N ILE A 20 -7.36 -8.82 -0.72
CA ILE A 20 -6.53 -8.31 -1.81
C ILE A 20 -7.24 -7.17 -2.58
N LYS A 21 -8.56 -7.26 -2.79
CA LYS A 21 -9.32 -6.22 -3.50
C LYS A 21 -9.40 -4.95 -2.68
N LEU A 22 -9.63 -5.07 -1.37
CA LEU A 22 -9.67 -3.92 -0.45
C LEU A 22 -8.29 -3.29 -0.28
N PHE A 23 -7.26 -4.12 -0.11
CA PHE A 23 -5.87 -3.67 -0.01
C PHE A 23 -5.45 -2.86 -1.24
N ARG A 24 -5.78 -3.32 -2.46
CA ARG A 24 -5.51 -2.55 -3.70
C ARG A 24 -6.15 -1.17 -3.70
N LYS A 25 -7.41 -1.08 -3.26
CA LYS A 25 -8.15 0.19 -3.19
C LYS A 25 -7.49 1.15 -2.21
N GLU A 26 -7.18 0.69 -1.00
CA GLU A 26 -6.57 1.52 0.02
C GLU A 26 -5.11 1.90 -0.33
N LEU A 27 -4.36 1.01 -0.99
CA LEU A 27 -3.01 1.31 -1.48
C LEU A 27 -3.05 2.42 -2.53
N THR A 28 -3.97 2.31 -3.48
CA THR A 28 -4.17 3.35 -4.51
C THR A 28 -4.55 4.69 -3.88
N LYS A 29 -5.41 4.67 -2.86
CA LYS A 29 -5.82 5.87 -2.11
C LYS A 29 -4.67 6.46 -1.32
N ALA A 30 -3.84 5.65 -0.68
CA ALA A 30 -2.65 6.10 0.04
C ALA A 30 -1.67 6.77 -0.91
N LEU A 31 -1.33 6.13 -2.04
CA LEU A 31 -0.41 6.68 -3.03
C LEU A 31 -0.88 8.00 -3.65
N LYS A 32 -2.18 8.24 -3.75
CA LYS A 32 -2.72 9.54 -4.21
C LYS A 32 -2.58 10.68 -3.19
N ASN A 33 -2.47 10.36 -1.89
CA ASN A 33 -2.50 11.34 -0.80
C ASN A 33 -1.11 11.63 -0.19
N LEU A 34 -0.11 10.82 -0.54
CA LEU A 34 1.28 10.95 -0.08
C LEU A 34 2.11 11.80 -1.05
N ILE A 35 3.17 12.42 -0.54
CA ILE A 35 4.20 13.06 -1.37
C ILE A 35 5.12 12.02 -2.00
N GLU A 36 5.90 12.38 -3.01
CA GLU A 36 6.74 11.43 -3.77
C GLU A 36 7.72 10.64 -2.90
N GLU A 37 8.31 11.27 -1.89
CA GLU A 37 9.23 10.61 -0.95
C GLU A 37 8.49 9.54 -0.13
N GLU A 38 7.31 9.89 0.41
CA GLU A 38 6.47 8.96 1.17
C GLU A 38 5.90 7.84 0.29
N LYS A 39 5.60 8.11 -0.98
CA LYS A 39 5.13 7.08 -1.93
C LYS A 39 6.21 6.02 -2.14
N LYS A 40 7.46 6.43 -2.37
CA LYS A 40 8.58 5.49 -2.54
C LYS A 40 8.74 4.61 -1.31
N GLU A 41 8.75 5.22 -0.12
CA GLU A 41 8.85 4.47 1.14
C GLU A 41 7.65 3.53 1.34
N LEU A 42 6.44 3.95 0.98
CA LEU A 42 5.26 3.09 1.07
C LEU A 42 5.36 1.89 0.13
N VAL A 43 5.80 2.08 -1.11
CA VAL A 43 5.96 1.01 -2.10
C VAL A 43 7.00 0.00 -1.63
N ASP A 44 8.15 0.46 -1.15
CA ASP A 44 9.19 -0.41 -0.62
C ASP A 44 8.69 -1.21 0.59
N TRP A 45 7.95 -0.55 1.49
CA TRP A 45 7.34 -1.22 2.63
C TRP A 45 6.31 -2.28 2.20
N VAL A 46 5.45 -1.98 1.23
CA VAL A 46 4.47 -2.95 0.71
C VAL A 46 5.19 -4.14 0.07
N ARG A 47 6.24 -3.90 -0.72
CA ARG A 47 7.03 -4.95 -1.36
C ARG A 47 7.69 -5.87 -0.33
N GLN A 48 8.21 -5.33 0.77
CA GLN A 48 8.86 -6.10 1.83
C GLN A 48 7.89 -6.90 2.70
N ASN A 49 6.69 -6.36 2.97
CA ASN A 49 5.76 -6.95 3.94
C ASN A 49 4.63 -7.77 3.29
N TYR A 50 4.33 -7.51 2.02
CA TYR A 50 3.18 -8.09 1.31
C TYR A 50 3.57 -8.55 -0.09
N GLU A 51 4.79 -9.09 -0.27
CA GLU A 51 5.35 -9.47 -1.57
C GLU A 51 4.40 -10.37 -2.39
N GLN A 52 3.75 -11.34 -1.75
CA GLN A 52 2.78 -12.21 -2.41
C GLN A 52 1.56 -11.42 -2.90
N GLN A 53 0.92 -10.63 -2.02
CA GLN A 53 -0.21 -9.79 -2.43
C GLN A 53 0.20 -8.79 -3.52
N TYR A 54 1.39 -8.19 -3.43
CA TYR A 54 1.91 -7.23 -4.40
C TYR A 54 2.16 -7.86 -5.77
N LYS A 55 2.71 -9.08 -5.84
CA LYS A 55 2.84 -9.85 -7.09
C LYS A 55 1.48 -10.11 -7.75
N TYR A 56 0.46 -10.50 -6.97
CA TYR A 56 -0.91 -10.66 -7.50
C TYR A 56 -1.52 -9.34 -7.99
N MET A 57 -1.09 -8.19 -7.46
CA MET A 57 -1.58 -6.88 -7.92
C MET A 57 -0.96 -6.43 -9.24
N LEU A 58 0.33 -6.68 -9.44
CA LEU A 58 1.06 -6.35 -10.68
C LEU A 58 0.69 -7.29 -11.83
N ASN A 59 0.43 -8.57 -11.55
CA ASN A 59 0.01 -9.52 -12.60
C ASN A 59 -1.41 -9.23 -13.15
N TYR A 60 -2.16 -8.31 -12.54
CA TYR A 60 -3.50 -7.91 -12.98
C TYR A 60 -3.49 -6.65 -13.88
N SER A 61 -2.32 -6.08 -14.20
CA SER A 61 -2.20 -4.97 -15.15
C SER A 61 -1.78 -5.40 -16.56
N GLU A 62 -1.70 -6.70 -16.85
CA GLU A 62 -1.40 -7.27 -18.18
C GLU A 62 -2.58 -8.04 -18.80
N VAL A 63 -3.83 -7.73 -18.44
CA VAL A 63 -5.03 -8.24 -19.13
C VAL A 63 -6.01 -7.12 -19.42
#